data_AF-A0AAU5KEN4-F1
#
_entry.id   AF-A0AAU5KEN4-F1
#
_cell.length_a   1.000
_cell.length_b   1.000
_cell.length_c   1.000
_cell.angle_alpha   90.00
_cell.angle_beta   90.00
_cell.angle_gamma   90.00
#
_symmetry.space_group_name_H-M   'P 1'
#
loop_
_entity.id
_entity.type
_entity.pdbx_description
1 polymer ?
#
loop_
_entity_poly.entity_id
_entity_poly.type
_entity_poly.pdbx_seq_one_letter_code
_entity_poly.pdbx_strand_id
1 'polypeptide(L)'
;MRAAFFDLADGNRSVGCLKALRAAAIRHRQAGDLVVLVMSRPWPLPDTATLGVEADLILHPEPHHSRPGPLPRSGEPPVTVVEAIILLGLDPARCFGYVDHCGGLRTLRVVGNPRVIGLDPELAEHALAQGWPILDEAHQPAGRAGSQGPPWPGAR
;
A
#
# COMPACT_ATOMS: atom_id res chain seq x y z
N MET A 1 4.11 18.03 0.29
CA MET A 1 2.89 17.19 0.29
C MET A 1 3.33 15.73 0.33
N ARG A 2 2.50 14.81 0.86
CA ARG A 2 2.79 13.36 0.89
C ARG A 2 1.70 12.61 0.14
N ALA A 3 2.01 11.43 -0.36
CA ALA A 3 1.02 10.55 -0.98
C ALA A 3 1.13 9.12 -0.43
N ALA A 4 0.01 8.43 -0.45
CA ALA A 4 -0.12 7.01 -0.17
C ALA A 4 -0.59 6.29 -1.43
N PHE A 5 0.30 5.51 -2.03
CA PHE A 5 0.05 4.71 -3.23
C PHE A 5 -0.43 3.31 -2.82
N PHE A 6 -1.62 2.93 -3.27
CA PHE A 6 -2.22 1.62 -3.06
C PHE A 6 -2.16 0.85 -4.37
N ASP A 7 -1.14 0.00 -4.55
CA ASP A 7 -0.94 -0.82 -5.75
C ASP A 7 -1.46 -2.23 -5.49
N LEU A 8 -2.75 -2.40 -5.74
CA LEU A 8 -3.53 -3.55 -5.32
C LEU A 8 -3.91 -4.41 -6.53
N ALA A 9 -3.67 -5.70 -6.44
CA ALA A 9 -4.17 -6.68 -7.38
C ALA A 9 -5.67 -6.90 -7.14
N ASP A 10 -6.40 -7.20 -8.21
CA ASP A 10 -7.81 -7.56 -8.10
C ASP A 10 -7.90 -9.09 -7.86
N GLY A 11 -7.80 -9.43 -6.57
CA GLY A 11 -7.79 -10.78 -6.02
C GLY A 11 -8.53 -10.84 -4.67
N ASN A 12 -8.85 -12.05 -4.23
CA ASN A 12 -9.61 -12.28 -3.00
C ASN A 12 -8.76 -11.94 -1.78
N ARG A 13 -8.98 -10.75 -1.19
CA ARG A 13 -8.36 -10.34 0.07
C ARG A 13 -9.23 -10.76 1.26
N SER A 14 -8.58 -11.08 2.37
CA SER A 14 -9.28 -11.34 3.62
C SER A 14 -10.00 -10.07 4.13
N VAL A 15 -11.03 -10.25 4.95
CA VAL A 15 -11.82 -9.15 5.52
C VAL A 15 -10.95 -8.22 6.36
N GLY A 16 -9.99 -8.74 7.11
CA GLY A 16 -9.08 -7.92 7.91
C GLY A 16 -8.04 -7.18 7.09
N CYS A 17 -7.56 -7.74 5.97
CA CYS A 17 -6.74 -6.98 5.02
C CYS A 17 -7.50 -5.76 4.48
N LEU A 18 -8.77 -5.94 4.10
CA LEU A 18 -9.63 -4.85 3.66
C LEU A 18 -9.86 -3.80 4.76
N LYS A 19 -10.07 -4.22 6.01
CA LYS A 19 -10.16 -3.31 7.16
C LYS A 19 -8.88 -2.52 7.39
N ALA A 20 -7.71 -3.18 7.29
CA ALA A 20 -6.41 -2.54 7.47
C ALA A 20 -6.13 -1.51 6.37
N LEU A 21 -6.40 -1.86 5.11
CA LEU A 21 -6.30 -0.93 3.96
C LEU A 21 -7.21 0.28 4.15
N ARG A 22 -8.47 0.06 4.54
CA ARG A 22 -9.42 1.14 4.78
C ARG A 22 -8.97 2.05 5.91
N ALA A 23 -8.50 1.49 7.03
CA ALA A 23 -7.97 2.26 8.14
C ALA A 23 -6.74 3.08 7.75
N ALA A 24 -5.84 2.51 6.94
CA ALA A 24 -4.67 3.20 6.40
C ALA A 24 -5.08 4.38 5.49
N ALA A 25 -6.01 4.15 4.57
CA ALA A 25 -6.53 5.20 3.68
C ALA A 25 -7.18 6.34 4.47
N ILE A 26 -8.03 6.03 5.45
CA ILE A 26 -8.65 7.04 6.32
C ILE A 26 -7.58 7.85 7.07
N ARG A 27 -6.57 7.18 7.64
CA ARG A 27 -5.48 7.85 8.36
C ARG A 27 -4.71 8.82 7.45
N HIS A 28 -4.42 8.42 6.21
CA HIS A 28 -3.72 9.28 5.26
C HIS A 28 -4.55 10.50 4.89
N ARG A 29 -5.84 10.33 4.60
CA ARG A 29 -6.74 11.46 4.31
C ARG A 29 -6.86 12.42 5.49
N GLN A 30 -7.01 11.91 6.71
CA GLN A 30 -7.03 12.73 7.93
C GLN A 30 -5.72 13.48 8.15
N ALA A 31 -4.60 12.94 7.68
CA ALA A 31 -3.29 13.58 7.75
C ALA A 31 -3.02 14.56 6.60
N GLY A 32 -3.96 14.73 5.67
CA GLY A 32 -3.82 15.59 4.48
C GLY A 32 -2.92 14.99 3.39
N ASP A 33 -2.72 13.67 3.40
CA ASP A 33 -1.96 12.97 2.37
C ASP A 33 -2.86 12.63 1.19
N LEU A 34 -2.31 12.71 -0.03
CA LEU A 34 -3.02 12.28 -1.24
C LEU A 34 -3.16 10.75 -1.23
N VAL A 35 -4.38 10.24 -1.36
CA VAL A 35 -4.61 8.80 -1.54
C VAL A 35 -4.68 8.47 -3.02
N VAL A 36 -3.73 7.68 -3.48
CA VAL A 36 -3.58 7.30 -4.89
C VAL A 36 -3.77 5.81 -5.03
N LEU A 37 -4.71 5.38 -5.86
CA LEU A 37 -4.91 3.98 -6.19
C LEU A 37 -4.20 3.66 -7.50
N VAL A 38 -3.36 2.63 -7.52
CA VAL A 38 -2.62 2.18 -8.70
C VAL A 38 -3.28 0.91 -9.22
N MET A 39 -3.79 0.93 -10.44
CA MET A 39 -4.55 -0.18 -11.03
C MET A 39 -3.99 -0.60 -12.38
N SER A 40 -3.42 -1.79 -12.42
CA SER A 40 -2.81 -2.38 -13.63
C SER A 40 -3.81 -3.13 -14.54
N ARG A 41 -5.13 -2.92 -14.42
CA ARG A 41 -6.15 -3.63 -15.22
C ARG A 41 -6.92 -2.72 -16.19
N PRO A 42 -7.32 -3.24 -17.36
CA PRO A 42 -8.29 -2.56 -18.22
C PRO A 42 -9.71 -2.68 -17.65
N TRP A 43 -10.51 -1.69 -18.00
CA TRP A 43 -11.91 -1.49 -17.63
C TRP A 43 -12.81 -2.75 -17.78
N PRO A 44 -13.87 -2.93 -16.95
CA PRO A 44 -14.33 -2.04 -15.89
C PRO A 44 -13.46 -2.07 -14.65
N LEU A 45 -13.24 -0.90 -14.06
CA LEU A 45 -12.60 -0.80 -12.76
C LEU A 45 -13.49 -1.49 -11.72
N PRO A 46 -12.92 -2.30 -10.81
CA PRO A 46 -13.67 -2.70 -9.63
C PRO A 46 -14.09 -1.43 -8.89
N ASP A 47 -15.31 -1.42 -8.34
CA ASP A 47 -15.76 -0.31 -7.52
C ASP A 47 -14.73 -0.08 -6.39
N THR A 48 -14.22 1.14 -6.27
CA THR A 48 -13.23 1.53 -5.25
C THR A 48 -13.71 1.21 -3.83
N ALA A 49 -15.04 1.18 -3.62
CA ALA A 49 -15.63 0.72 -2.37
C ALA A 49 -15.35 -0.77 -2.09
N THR A 50 -15.26 -1.59 -3.14
CA THR A 50 -14.94 -3.02 -3.08
C THR A 50 -13.46 -3.25 -2.76
N LEU A 51 -12.59 -2.31 -3.14
CA LEU A 51 -11.18 -2.31 -2.75
C LEU A 51 -10.95 -1.78 -1.33
N GLY A 52 -11.95 -1.14 -0.73
CA GLY A 52 -11.88 -0.57 0.62
C GLY A 52 -11.07 0.73 0.72
N VAL A 53 -10.72 1.35 -0.42
CA VAL A 53 -9.90 2.56 -0.49
C VAL A 53 -10.64 3.62 -1.28
N GLU A 54 -11.04 4.70 -0.62
CA GLU A 54 -11.53 5.90 -1.28
C GLU A 54 -10.33 6.74 -1.72
N ALA A 55 -10.05 6.72 -3.02
CA ALA A 55 -8.89 7.38 -3.61
C ALA A 55 -9.23 8.76 -4.18
N ASP A 56 -8.29 9.70 -4.04
CA ASP A 56 -8.35 11.04 -4.64
C ASP A 56 -7.87 11.02 -6.11
N LEU A 57 -7.00 10.06 -6.44
CA LEU A 57 -6.44 9.84 -7.77
C LEU A 57 -6.34 8.35 -8.10
N ILE A 58 -6.58 7.99 -9.36
CA ILE A 58 -6.35 6.63 -9.87
C ILE A 58 -5.26 6.69 -10.95
N LEU A 59 -4.23 5.87 -10.80
CA LEU A 59 -3.15 5.70 -11.77
C LEU A 59 -3.33 4.39 -12.53
N HIS A 60 -3.11 4.46 -13.84
CA HIS A 60 -3.11 3.32 -14.75
C HIS A 60 -1.70 3.13 -15.29
N PRO A 61 -0.81 2.42 -14.59
CA PRO A 61 0.49 2.06 -15.15
C PRO A 61 0.26 1.09 -16.32
N GLU A 62 1.15 1.15 -17.31
CA GLU A 62 1.06 0.26 -18.45
C GLU A 62 1.08 -1.21 -17.99
N PRO A 63 0.16 -2.06 -18.48
CA PRO A 63 0.18 -3.47 -18.13
C PRO A 63 1.49 -4.09 -18.62
N HIS A 64 2.13 -4.88 -17.77
CA HIS A 64 3.25 -5.71 -18.19
C HIS A 64 2.78 -6.64 -19.32
N HIS A 65 3.49 -6.64 -20.44
CA HIS A 65 3.16 -7.36 -21.69
C HIS A 65 2.97 -8.89 -21.56
N SER A 66 3.01 -9.45 -20.35
CA SER A 66 2.82 -10.87 -20.07
C SER A 66 1.36 -11.33 -20.19
N ARG A 67 0.38 -10.43 -20.31
CA ARG A 67 -1.02 -10.79 -20.50
C ARG A 67 -1.63 -10.01 -21.68
N PRO A 68 -1.94 -10.66 -22.82
CA PRO A 68 -2.67 -10.01 -23.90
C PRO A 68 -4.06 -9.65 -23.38
N GLY A 69 -4.28 -8.35 -23.19
CA GLY A 69 -5.54 -7.75 -22.80
C GLY A 69 -5.72 -6.44 -23.57
N PRO A 70 -6.95 -5.98 -23.78
CA PRO A 70 -7.18 -4.69 -24.42
C PRO A 70 -6.45 -3.60 -23.63
N LEU A 71 -5.72 -2.74 -24.35
CA LEU A 71 -5.09 -1.55 -23.78
C LEU A 71 -6.14 -0.72 -23.02
N PRO A 72 -5.77 -0.01 -21.94
CA PRO A 72 -6.69 0.87 -21.25
C PRO A 72 -7.33 1.85 -22.25
N ARG A 73 -8.66 1.93 -22.24
CA ARG A 73 -9.43 2.87 -23.10
C ARG A 73 -9.42 4.31 -22.57
N SER A 74 -8.79 4.58 -21.42
CA SER A 74 -8.55 5.96 -21.02
C SER A 74 -7.56 6.53 -22.04
N GLY A 75 -7.93 7.58 -22.77
CA GLY A 75 -7.03 8.26 -23.71
C GLY A 75 -5.86 8.98 -23.02
N GLU A 76 -5.65 8.73 -21.73
CA GLU A 76 -4.59 9.27 -20.91
C GLU A 76 -3.37 8.33 -20.99
N PRO A 77 -2.15 8.89 -21.13
CA PRO A 77 -0.94 8.08 -21.16
C PRO A 77 -0.79 7.30 -19.85
N PRO A 78 -0.24 6.07 -19.89
CA PRO A 78 0.02 5.32 -18.68
C PRO A 78 0.96 6.12 -17.77
N VAL A 79 0.64 6.17 -16.48
CA VAL A 79 1.43 6.88 -15.47
C VAL A 79 1.86 5.91 -14.37
N THR A 80 3.16 5.72 -14.25
CA THR A 80 3.79 4.97 -13.16
C THR A 80 3.79 5.78 -11.86
N VAL A 81 4.02 5.10 -10.73
CA VAL A 81 4.19 5.77 -9.43
C VAL A 81 5.35 6.78 -9.45
N VAL A 82 6.44 6.47 -10.15
CA VAL A 82 7.60 7.38 -10.31
C VAL A 82 7.17 8.65 -11.05
N GLU A 83 6.49 8.51 -12.18
CA GLU A 83 6.01 9.66 -12.97
C GLU A 83 5.01 10.50 -12.17
N ALA A 84 4.09 9.87 -11.44
CA ALA A 84 3.15 10.57 -10.58
C ALA A 84 3.87 11.37 -9.48
N ILE A 85 4.91 10.81 -8.84
CA ILE A 85 5.72 11.51 -7.84
C ILE A 85 6.37 12.75 -8.46
N ILE A 86 6.93 12.64 -9.65
CA ILE A 86 7.59 13.74 -10.36
C ILE A 86 6.57 14.82 -10.74
N LEU A 87 5.47 14.44 -11.40
CA LEU A 87 4.44 15.35 -11.89
C LEU A 87 3.74 16.12 -10.76
N LEU A 88 3.54 15.46 -9.61
CA LEU A 88 2.90 16.06 -8.44
C LEU A 88 3.88 16.78 -7.51
N GLY A 89 5.18 16.79 -7.83
CA GLY A 89 6.21 17.42 -6.99
C GLY A 89 6.30 16.82 -5.59
N LEU A 90 6.09 15.51 -5.47
CA LEU A 90 6.10 14.78 -4.20
C LEU A 90 7.52 14.42 -3.79
N ASP A 91 7.78 14.40 -2.48
CA ASP A 91 9.01 13.85 -1.93
C ASP A 91 8.84 12.33 -1.72
N PRO A 92 9.56 11.48 -2.49
CA PRO A 92 9.41 10.03 -2.41
C PRO A 92 9.71 9.49 -1.01
N ALA A 93 10.65 10.09 -0.27
CA ALA A 93 11.03 9.66 1.07
C ALA A 93 9.87 9.82 2.09
N ARG A 94 8.92 10.70 1.79
CA ARG A 94 7.74 10.96 2.62
C ARG A 94 6.48 10.26 2.11
N CYS A 95 6.58 9.55 0.99
CA CYS A 95 5.47 8.80 0.40
C CYS A 95 5.38 7.39 0.99
N PHE A 96 4.20 6.80 0.84
CA PHE A 96 3.81 5.50 1.37
C PHE A 96 3.39 4.60 0.21
N GLY A 97 3.70 3.30 0.29
CA GLY A 97 3.32 2.32 -0.72
C GLY A 97 2.72 1.10 -0.05
N TYR A 98 1.52 0.69 -0.46
CA TYR A 98 0.79 -0.47 0.03
C TYR A 98 0.60 -1.43 -1.14
N VAL A 99 1.15 -2.65 -1.03
CA VAL A 99 1.22 -3.62 -2.14
C VAL A 99 0.87 -5.03 -1.70
N ASP A 100 0.06 -5.74 -2.49
CA ASP A 100 -0.40 -7.11 -2.24
C ASP A 100 0.00 -8.13 -3.33
N HIS A 101 0.80 -7.72 -4.32
CA HIS A 101 1.30 -8.60 -5.40
C HIS A 101 2.76 -8.27 -5.80
N CYS A 102 3.52 -9.26 -6.27
CA CYS A 102 4.96 -9.12 -6.58
C CYS A 102 5.28 -8.04 -7.62
N GLY A 103 4.38 -7.82 -8.60
CA GLY A 103 4.53 -6.75 -9.60
C GLY A 103 4.61 -5.34 -9.00
N GLY A 104 4.03 -5.13 -7.82
CA GLY A 104 4.09 -3.87 -7.09
C GLY A 104 5.40 -3.63 -6.33
N LEU A 105 6.38 -4.55 -6.36
CA LEU A 105 7.72 -4.30 -5.79
C LEU A 105 8.35 -3.01 -6.33
N ARG A 106 8.04 -2.64 -7.58
CA ARG A 106 8.46 -1.35 -8.17
C ARG A 106 7.94 -0.15 -7.37
N THR A 107 6.71 -0.21 -6.88
CA THR A 107 6.09 0.81 -6.04
C THR A 107 6.79 0.86 -4.68
N LEU A 108 7.04 -0.30 -4.06
CA LEU A 108 7.72 -0.38 -2.76
C LEU A 108 9.16 0.15 -2.79
N ARG A 109 9.89 -0.05 -3.88
CA ARG A 109 11.29 0.38 -4.03
C ARG A 109 11.45 1.90 -4.19
N VAL A 110 10.40 2.62 -4.55
CA VAL A 110 10.45 4.06 -4.88
C VAL A 110 10.06 4.94 -3.70
N VAL A 111 9.24 4.42 -2.78
CA VAL A 111 8.71 5.18 -1.64
C VAL A 111 9.56 4.97 -0.39
N GLY A 112 9.60 5.98 0.49
CA GLY A 112 10.31 5.88 1.77
C GLY A 112 9.58 5.06 2.83
N ASN A 113 8.28 4.78 2.66
CA ASN A 113 7.46 4.08 3.65
C ASN A 113 6.70 2.88 3.04
N PRO A 114 7.41 1.84 2.55
CA PRO A 114 6.82 0.66 1.93
C PRO A 114 6.10 -0.24 2.95
N ARG A 115 4.99 -0.86 2.55
CA ARG A 115 4.18 -1.81 3.33
C ARG A 115 3.65 -2.91 2.41
N VAL A 116 3.85 -4.15 2.81
CA VAL A 116 3.28 -5.33 2.13
C VAL A 116 1.96 -5.70 2.78
N ILE A 117 1.01 -6.21 1.99
CA ILE A 117 -0.33 -6.59 2.43
C ILE A 117 -0.54 -8.07 2.16
N GLY A 118 -1.04 -8.78 3.16
CA GLY A 118 -1.39 -10.20 3.03
C GLY A 118 -0.19 -11.15 3.07
N LEU A 119 -0.40 -12.35 2.55
CA LEU A 119 0.45 -13.53 2.76
C LEU A 119 1.07 -14.09 1.47
N ASP A 120 1.21 -13.26 0.42
CA ASP A 120 1.95 -13.70 -0.76
C ASP A 120 3.40 -14.06 -0.34
N PRO A 121 3.85 -15.32 -0.49
CA PRO A 121 5.12 -15.76 0.08
C PRO A 121 6.33 -15.02 -0.49
N GLU A 122 6.33 -14.74 -1.80
CA GLU A 122 7.44 -14.06 -2.47
C GLU A 122 7.53 -12.59 -2.02
N LEU A 123 6.40 -11.91 -1.86
CA LEU A 123 6.34 -10.58 -1.27
C LEU A 123 6.74 -10.57 0.21
N ALA A 124 6.33 -11.58 0.98
CA ALA A 124 6.68 -11.69 2.39
C ALA A 124 8.19 -11.91 2.59
N GLU A 125 8.82 -12.74 1.75
CA GLU A 125 10.28 -12.91 1.71
C GLU A 125 11.00 -11.59 1.41
N HIS A 126 10.52 -10.83 0.41
CA HIS A 126 11.06 -9.52 0.11
C HIS A 126 10.89 -8.54 1.27
N ALA A 127 9.72 -8.51 1.90
CA ALA A 127 9.45 -7.66 3.04
C ALA A 127 10.40 -7.99 4.21
N LEU A 128 10.58 -9.27 4.52
CA LEU A 128 11.49 -9.73 5.56
C LEU A 128 12.94 -9.33 5.25
N ALA A 129 13.41 -9.57 4.02
CA ALA A 129 14.76 -9.25 3.60
C ALA A 129 15.07 -7.74 3.64
N GLN A 130 14.05 -6.90 3.45
CA GLN A 130 14.19 -5.43 3.44
C GLN A 130 13.73 -4.76 4.74
N GLY A 131 13.23 -5.53 5.71
CA GLY A 131 12.66 -5.01 6.96
C GLY A 131 11.36 -4.21 6.75
N TRP A 132 10.61 -4.46 5.68
CA TRP A 132 9.35 -3.78 5.41
C TRP A 132 8.21 -4.35 6.28
N PRO A 133 7.35 -3.50 6.83
CA PRO A 133 6.17 -3.95 7.55
C PRO A 133 5.21 -4.74 6.65
N ILE A 134 4.72 -5.86 7.17
CA ILE A 134 3.61 -6.62 6.57
C ILE A 134 2.34 -6.30 7.37
N LEU A 135 1.31 -5.85 6.68
CA LEU A 135 -0.04 -5.70 7.23
C LEU A 135 -0.82 -6.98 6.95
N ASP A 136 -0.98 -7.78 7.98
CA ASP A 136 -1.80 -8.98 7.99
C ASP A 136 -2.82 -8.91 9.15
N GLU A 137 -3.88 -9.69 9.08
CA GLU A 137 -4.86 -9.89 10.15
C GLU A 137 -4.22 -10.20 11.51
N ALA A 138 -3.07 -10.87 11.50
CA ALA A 138 -2.34 -11.27 12.70
C ALA A 138 -1.41 -10.19 13.27
N HIS A 139 -1.15 -9.09 12.56
CA HIS A 139 -0.20 -8.05 12.98
C HIS A 139 -0.91 -6.72 13.27
N GLN A 140 -1.87 -6.75 14.20
CA GLN A 140 -1.92 -5.64 15.15
C GLN A 140 -0.58 -5.64 15.88
N PRO A 141 0.15 -4.50 15.97
CA PRO A 141 1.25 -4.45 16.91
C PRO A 141 0.62 -4.75 18.27
N ALA A 142 1.03 -5.85 18.90
CA ALA A 142 0.79 -6.05 20.31
C ALA A 142 1.20 -4.74 20.96
N GLY A 143 0.22 -4.03 21.54
CA GLY A 143 0.48 -2.81 22.27
C GLY A 143 1.64 -3.10 23.22
N ARG A 144 2.54 -2.13 23.38
CA ARG A 144 3.53 -2.13 24.46
C ARG A 144 2.81 -2.40 25.78
N ALA A 145 2.63 -3.67 26.13
CA ALA A 145 2.27 -4.11 27.46
C ALA A 145 3.56 -3.99 28.25
N GLY A 146 3.56 -3.03 29.16
CA GLY A 146 4.74 -2.49 29.81
C GLY A 146 5.72 -3.55 30.28
N SER A 147 6.99 -3.25 30.08
CA SER A 147 8.06 -3.73 30.93
C SER A 147 7.66 -3.55 32.39
N GLN A 148 7.18 -4.63 33.02
CA GLN A 148 7.27 -4.76 34.46
C GLN A 148 8.75 -4.89 34.77
N GLY A 149 9.39 -3.74 35.06
CA GLY A 149 10.71 -3.72 35.67
C GLY A 149 10.65 -4.41 37.04
N PRO A 150 11.79 -4.93 37.53
CA PRO A 150 11.81 -5.70 38.76
C PRO A 150 11.42 -4.82 39.95
N PRO A 151 10.78 -5.39 41.00
CA PRO A 151 10.49 -4.63 42.20
C PRO A 151 11.79 -4.27 42.92
N TRP A 152 12.06 -2.97 43.10
CA TRP A 152 13.13 -2.51 43.97
C TRP A 152 12.73 -2.72 45.45
N PRO A 153 13.63 -3.19 46.32
CA PRO A 153 13.33 -3.44 47.73
C PRO A 153 13.53 -2.16 48.56
N GLY A 154 12.60 -1.89 49.48
CA GLY A 154 12.84 -0.98 50.60
C GLY A 154 11.78 0.11 50.77
N ALA A 155 10.75 -0.21 51.55
CA ALA A 155 10.08 0.78 52.38
C ALA A 155 10.13 0.26 53.83
N ARG A 156 10.54 1.17 54.70
CA ARG A 156 10.84 1.01 56.13
C ARG A 156 9.63 0.60 56.95
#